data_AF-A0A961T3G3-F1
#
_entry.id   AF-A0A961T3G3-F1
#
_cell.length_a   1.000
_cell.length_b   1.000
_cell.length_c   1.000
_cell.angle_alpha   90.00
_cell.angle_beta   90.00
_cell.angle_gamma   90.00
#
_symmetry.space_group_name_H-M   'P 1'
#
loop_
_entity.id
_entity.type
_entity.pdbx_description
1 polymer ?
#
loop_
_entity_poly.entity_id
_entity_poly.type
_entity_poly.pdbx_seq_one_letter_code
_entity_poly.pdbx_strand_id
1 'polypeptide(L)' 'KYGYVDKPSTYLHMAETSRPGVFVAGAATGPETIDDSIAQGHAAAIQALNMLRSPLKEAAE' A
#
# COMPACT_ATOMS: atom_id res chain seq x y z
N LYS A 1 15.19 -13.05 6.14
CA LYS A 1 15.49 -11.73 5.51
C LYS A 1 14.98 -10.65 6.46
N TYR A 2 15.87 -9.98 7.22
CA TYR A 2 15.75 -8.80 8.11
C TYR A 2 14.43 -8.36 8.81
N GLY A 3 13.31 -9.08 8.71
CA GLY A 3 12.04 -8.77 9.37
C GLY A 3 11.15 -7.73 8.66
N TYR A 4 11.51 -7.31 7.44
CA TYR A 4 10.68 -6.37 6.67
C TYR A 4 9.40 -7.01 6.13
N VAL A 5 8.40 -6.17 5.85
CA VAL A 5 7.16 -6.60 5.22
C VAL A 5 7.40 -6.86 3.74
N ASP A 6 7.06 -8.06 3.29
CA ASP A 6 7.15 -8.43 1.87
C ASP A 6 6.04 -7.78 1.05
N LYS A 7 6.40 -7.31 -0.14
CA LYS A 7 5.49 -6.76 -1.16
C LYS A 7 5.33 -7.75 -2.31
N PRO A 8 4.11 -7.91 -2.86
CA PRO A 8 3.85 -8.85 -3.95
C PRO A 8 4.40 -8.36 -5.31
N SER A 9 4.44 -7.05 -5.55
CA SER A 9 4.99 -6.47 -6.79
C SER A 9 5.46 -5.03 -6.58
N THR A 10 6.67 -4.73 -7.03
CA THR A 10 7.25 -3.37 -6.95
C THR A 10 6.58 -2.40 -7.93
N TYR A 11 6.08 -2.90 -9.08
CA TYR A 11 5.62 -2.04 -10.17
C TYR A 11 4.10 -1.92 -10.28
N LEU A 12 3.39 -3.00 -9.95
CA LEU A 12 1.94 -3.02 -10.12
C LEU A 12 1.21 -2.67 -8.83
N HIS A 13 1.69 -3.14 -7.68
CA HIS A 13 0.95 -3.14 -6.40
C HIS A 13 1.85 -2.63 -5.27
N MET A 14 2.42 -1.42 -5.48
CA MET A 14 3.54 -0.88 -4.71
C MET A 14 3.32 -0.75 -3.20
N ALA A 15 2.06 -0.69 -2.75
CA ALA A 15 1.69 -0.55 -1.35
C ALA A 15 1.00 -1.79 -0.77
N GLU A 16 0.71 -2.81 -1.56
CA GLU A 16 -0.02 -3.98 -1.07
C GLU A 16 0.89 -4.95 -0.31
N THR A 17 0.28 -5.73 0.57
CA THR A 17 0.93 -6.86 1.23
C THR A 17 0.25 -8.16 0.82
N SER A 18 0.70 -9.28 1.36
CA SER A 18 0.00 -10.56 1.19
C SER A 18 -1.40 -10.60 1.82
N ARG A 19 -1.76 -9.61 2.64
CA ARG A 19 -3.06 -9.52 3.32
C ARG A 19 -3.92 -8.43 2.66
N PRO A 20 -5.06 -8.79 2.05
CA PRO A 20 -5.97 -7.80 1.48
C PRO A 20 -6.40 -6.74 2.50
N GLY A 21 -6.38 -5.47 2.08
CA GLY A 21 -6.66 -4.32 2.94
C GLY A 21 -5.56 -3.94 3.92
N VAL A 22 -4.43 -4.65 3.94
CA VAL A 22 -3.24 -4.24 4.67
C VAL A 22 -2.24 -3.68 3.66
N PHE A 23 -1.88 -2.41 3.86
CA PHE A 23 -0.95 -1.67 3.01
C PHE A 23 0.33 -1.34 3.79
N VAL A 24 1.43 -1.18 3.07
CA VAL A 24 2.76 -0.88 3.64
C VAL A 24 3.47 0.20 2.84
N ALA A 25 4.26 1.03 3.53
CA ALA A 25 5.05 2.10 2.93
C ALA A 25 6.34 2.34 3.71
N GLY A 26 7.34 2.91 3.03
CA GLY A 26 8.57 3.39 3.63
C GLY A 26 9.43 2.29 4.24
N ALA A 27 10.09 2.64 5.34
CA ALA A 27 11.10 1.80 6.02
C ALA A 27 10.59 0.42 6.50
N ALA A 28 9.27 0.22 6.57
CA ALA A 28 8.67 -1.07 6.89
C ALA A 28 8.98 -2.14 5.81
N THR A 29 9.30 -1.71 4.58
CA THR A 29 9.60 -2.61 3.45
C THR A 29 11.10 -2.86 3.23
N GLY A 30 11.96 -2.18 3.98
CA GLY A 30 13.41 -2.19 3.81
C GLY A 30 14.01 -0.80 4.04
N PRO A 31 15.34 -0.63 3.95
CA PRO A 31 15.96 0.68 3.94
C PRO A 31 15.36 1.55 2.82
N GLU A 32 14.92 2.75 3.17
CA GLU A 32 14.20 3.64 2.26
C GLU A 32 14.59 5.10 2.52
N THR A 33 14.49 5.96 1.50
CA THR A 33 14.73 7.40 1.66
C THR A 33 13.50 8.12 2.20
N ILE A 34 13.69 9.35 2.69
CA ILE A 34 12.59 10.17 3.22
C ILE A 34 11.58 10.49 2.11
N ASP A 35 12.05 10.93 0.96
CA ASP A 35 11.17 11.33 -0.16
C ASP A 35 10.40 10.13 -0.72
N ASP A 36 11.06 8.97 -0.86
CA ASP A 36 10.40 7.74 -1.29
C ASP A 36 9.39 7.24 -0.25
N SER A 37 9.70 7.37 1.04
CA SER A 37 8.75 7.01 2.11
C SER A 37 7.48 7.87 2.06
N ILE A 38 7.61 9.17 1.78
CA ILE A 38 6.47 10.07 1.61
C ILE A 38 5.63 9.66 0.39
N ALA A 39 6.29 9.44 -0.76
CA ALA A 39 5.62 9.04 -1.99
C ALA A 39 4.86 7.71 -1.83
N GLN A 40 5.48 6.73 -1.18
CA GLN A 40 4.85 5.44 -0.88
C GLN A 40 3.69 5.58 0.11
N GLY A 41 3.80 6.47 1.09
CA GLY A 41 2.71 6.77 2.04
C GLY A 41 1.47 7.30 1.33
N HIS A 42 1.64 8.21 0.37
CA HIS A 42 0.55 8.70 -0.47
C HIS A 42 -0.07 7.58 -1.32
N ALA A 43 0.76 6.72 -1.93
CA ALA A 43 0.26 5.59 -2.70
C ALA A 43 -0.57 4.62 -1.84
N ALA A 44 -0.10 4.28 -0.64
CA ALA A 44 -0.82 3.43 0.31
C ALA A 44 -2.17 4.03 0.73
N ALA A 45 -2.21 5.35 1.00
CA ALA A 45 -3.44 6.05 1.35
C ALA A 45 -4.46 6.03 0.20
N ILE A 46 -4.03 6.25 -1.04
CA ILE A 46 -4.91 6.20 -2.23
C ILE A 46 -5.47 4.78 -2.42
N GLN A 47 -4.66 3.74 -2.25
CA GLN A 47 -5.13 2.35 -2.38
C GLN A 47 -6.14 1.99 -1.29
N ALA A 48 -5.89 2.40 -0.04
CA ALA A 48 -6.85 2.22 1.05
C ALA A 48 -8.18 2.94 0.75
N LEU A 49 -8.13 4.18 0.26
CA LEU A 49 -9.32 4.94 -0.14
C LEU A 49 -10.07 4.28 -1.31
N ASN A 50 -9.36 3.76 -2.31
CA ASN A 50 -9.97 3.03 -3.44
C ASN A 50 -10.68 1.77 -2.97
N MET A 51 -10.09 1.02 -2.04
CA MET A 51 -10.71 -0.15 -1.43
C MET A 51 -11.98 0.22 -0.67
N LEU A 52 -11.95 1.30 0.13
CA LEU A 52 -13.12 1.79 0.88
C LEU A 52 -14.24 2.33 -0.03
N ARG A 53 -13.89 2.86 -1.22
CA ARG A 53 -14.88 3.37 -2.17
C ARG A 53 -15.61 2.27 -2.95
N SER A 54 -15.04 1.08 -3.07
CA SER A 54 -15.71 -0.04 -3.78
C SER A 54 -17.08 -0.38 -3.19
N PRO A 55 -17.27 -0.54 -1.86
CA PRO A 55 -18.61 -0.78 -1.31
C PRO A 55 -19.58 0.41 -1.46
N LEU A 56 -19.09 1.65 -1.64
CA LEU A 56 -19.97 2.78 -1.95
C LEU A 56 -20.52 2.75 -3.38
N LYS A 57 -19.81 2.11 -4.33
CA LYS A 57 -20.32 1.95 -5.70
C LYS A 57 -21.38 0.86 -5.79
N GLU A 58 -21.19 -0.27 -5.11
CA GLU A 58 -22.20 -1.35 -5.07
C GLU A 58 -23.48 -0.96 -4.31
N ALA A 59 -23.41 -0.03 -3.35
CA ALA A 59 -24.58 0.46 -2.63
C ALA A 59 -25.29 1.64 -3.31
N ALA A 60 -24.67 2.26 -4.32
CA ALA A 60 -25.23 3.37 -5.09
C ALA A 60 -25.85 2.94 -6.43
N GLU A 61 -25.68 1.67 -6.80
CA GLU A 61 -26.33 0.98 -7.91
C GLU A 61 -27.53 0.16 -7.40
#